data_AF-A0A1A8IY37-F1
#
_entry.id   AF-A0A1A8IY37-F1
#
_cell.length_a   1.000
_cell.length_b   1.000
_cell.length_c   1.000
_cell.angle_alpha   90.00
_cell.angle_beta   90.00
_cell.angle_gamma   90.00
#
_symmetry.space_group_name_H-M   'P 1'
#
loop_
_entity.id
_entity.type
_entity.pdbx_description
1 polymer ?
#
loop_
_entity_poly.entity_id
_entity_poly.type
_entity_poly.pdbx_seq_one_letter_code
_entity_poly.pdbx_strand_id
1 'polypeptide(L)'
;MSESGTQLFARLDARRCLKDIEPRVFPDNGGPDHGEVVEVYGAEGTGKTELLYHLLCRCVLPKETGGLEVDVVFVDTDYSLDMSRLVSILDSKLSSGLSTCSTSAGSDEAVLRSCLSRLLVVHCSSSSQLLLTLHFLETTLSSRPSVALLLIDSISAFYWSDSSEGGASLSKREEKLSKCSELLGRLLRWISGSRFCRP
;
A
#
# COMPACT_ATOMS: atom_id res chain seq x y z
N MET A 1 -4.11 -15.21 -27.26
CA MET A 1 -2.69 -15.49 -26.98
C MET A 1 -2.67 -16.52 -25.87
N SER A 2 -2.11 -17.72 -26.10
CA SER A 2 -2.02 -18.77 -25.08
C SER A 2 -0.80 -18.52 -24.20
N GLU A 3 -1.02 -18.21 -22.93
CA GLU A 3 0.04 -18.09 -21.92
C GLU A 3 0.64 -19.49 -21.64
N SER A 4 1.97 -19.58 -21.60
CA SER A 4 2.66 -20.83 -21.23
C SER A 4 2.58 -21.05 -19.72
N GLY A 5 2.51 -22.31 -19.26
CA GLY A 5 2.53 -22.64 -17.82
C GLY A 5 3.74 -22.03 -17.09
N THR A 6 4.91 -21.94 -17.73
CA THR A 6 6.09 -21.27 -17.17
C THR A 6 5.94 -19.75 -17.03
N GLN A 7 5.21 -19.10 -17.93
CA GLN A 7 4.91 -17.67 -17.83
C GLN A 7 3.92 -17.40 -16.70
N LEU A 8 2.95 -18.30 -16.51
CA LEU A 8 2.03 -18.26 -15.38
C LEU A 8 2.80 -18.41 -14.05
N PHE A 9 3.64 -19.44 -13.92
CA PHE A 9 4.43 -19.66 -12.70
C PHE A 9 5.38 -18.50 -12.39
N ALA A 10 6.09 -17.94 -13.38
CA ALA A 10 6.96 -16.78 -13.16
C ALA A 10 6.19 -15.54 -12.65
N ARG A 11 4.91 -15.37 -13.01
CA ARG A 11 4.05 -14.29 -12.50
C ARG A 11 3.50 -14.58 -11.10
N LEU A 12 3.31 -15.85 -10.77
CA LEU A 12 2.82 -16.30 -9.47
C LEU A 12 3.92 -16.27 -8.39
N ASP A 13 5.12 -16.73 -8.74
CA ASP A 13 6.29 -16.78 -7.84
C ASP A 13 6.89 -15.39 -7.56
N ALA A 14 6.54 -14.40 -8.38
CA ALA A 14 7.07 -13.04 -8.27
C ALA A 14 6.40 -12.19 -7.17
N ARG A 15 5.21 -12.58 -6.66
CA ARG A 15 4.49 -11.74 -5.70
C ARG A 15 5.09 -11.88 -4.31
N ARG A 16 5.64 -10.78 -3.81
CA ARG A 16 6.29 -10.73 -2.51
C ARG A 16 5.25 -10.76 -1.39
N CYS A 17 5.46 -11.64 -0.41
CA CYS A 17 4.59 -11.77 0.76
C CYS A 17 4.86 -10.66 1.78
N LEU A 18 3.82 -10.17 2.45
CA LEU A 18 3.91 -9.16 3.52
C LEU A 18 4.02 -9.75 4.93
N LYS A 19 4.51 -10.98 5.04
CA LYS A 19 4.86 -11.58 6.33
C LYS A 19 5.91 -10.73 7.04
N ASP A 20 5.75 -10.61 8.34
CA ASP A 20 6.55 -9.84 9.28
C ASP A 20 6.56 -8.31 9.03
N ILE A 21 5.51 -7.77 8.39
CA ILE A 21 5.38 -6.33 8.14
C ILE A 21 5.27 -5.52 9.45
N GLU A 22 4.53 -6.02 10.43
CA GLU A 22 4.45 -5.41 11.76
C GLU A 22 4.04 -6.47 12.78
N PRO A 23 5.00 -7.17 13.42
CA PRO A 23 4.71 -8.26 14.35
C PRO A 23 3.85 -7.85 15.55
N ARG A 24 3.85 -6.56 15.92
CA ARG A 24 3.02 -6.07 17.03
C ARG A 24 1.56 -5.93 16.66
N VAL A 25 1.28 -5.65 15.38
CA VAL A 25 -0.08 -5.52 14.84
C VAL A 25 -0.60 -6.87 14.33
N PHE A 26 0.29 -7.71 13.79
CA PHE A 26 -0.02 -9.02 13.23
C PHE A 26 0.76 -10.15 13.92
N PRO A 27 0.45 -10.48 15.20
CA PRO A 27 1.24 -11.44 15.99
C PRO A 27 1.11 -12.89 15.50
N ASP A 28 -0.07 -13.32 15.06
CA ASP A 28 -0.34 -14.74 14.82
C ASP A 28 0.04 -15.23 13.40
N ASN A 29 -0.09 -14.36 12.40
CA ASN A 29 0.14 -14.70 10.99
C ASN A 29 1.33 -13.96 10.36
N GLY A 30 2.00 -13.09 11.12
CA GLY A 30 3.11 -12.25 10.69
C GLY A 30 2.71 -11.09 9.77
N GLY A 31 1.53 -11.10 9.15
CA GLY A 31 1.05 -10.03 8.29
C GLY A 31 -0.21 -10.43 7.52
N PRO A 32 -0.75 -9.51 6.71
CA PRO A 32 -1.93 -9.79 5.90
C PRO A 32 -1.62 -10.76 4.75
N ASP A 33 -2.56 -11.65 4.45
CA ASP A 33 -2.51 -12.58 3.34
C ASP A 33 -2.73 -11.87 1.99
N HIS A 34 -2.36 -12.53 0.88
CA HIS A 34 -2.56 -11.97 -0.46
C HIS A 34 -4.04 -11.75 -0.79
N GLY A 35 -4.39 -10.48 -1.00
CA GLY A 35 -5.76 -10.05 -1.29
C GLY A 35 -6.64 -9.95 -0.05
N GLU A 36 -6.03 -9.92 1.14
CA GLU A 36 -6.69 -9.49 2.37
C GLU A 36 -6.82 -7.96 2.41
N VAL A 37 -7.88 -7.47 3.04
CA VAL A 37 -8.08 -6.05 3.33
C VAL A 37 -8.03 -5.86 4.83
N VAL A 38 -7.18 -4.94 5.27
CA VAL A 38 -7.09 -4.53 6.66
C VAL A 38 -7.57 -3.09 6.76
N GLU A 39 -8.61 -2.85 7.56
CA GLU A 39 -9.11 -1.52 7.85
C GLU A 39 -8.57 -1.06 9.20
N VAL A 40 -7.92 0.11 9.21
CA VAL A 40 -7.48 0.79 10.44
C VAL A 40 -8.41 1.96 10.71
N TYR A 41 -9.29 1.83 11.72
CA TYR A 41 -10.26 2.86 12.09
C TYR A 41 -9.97 3.45 13.47
N GLY A 42 -10.40 4.69 13.70
CA GLY A 42 -10.21 5.39 14.97
C GLY A 42 -10.39 6.90 14.83
N ALA A 43 -10.49 7.60 15.97
CA ALA A 43 -10.62 9.05 16.00
C ALA A 43 -9.42 9.77 15.34
N GLU A 44 -9.59 11.04 14.98
CA GLU A 44 -8.47 11.85 14.50
C GLU A 44 -7.35 11.92 15.56
N GLY A 45 -6.10 11.94 15.11
CA GLY A 45 -4.94 12.00 16.02
C GLY A 45 -4.57 10.70 16.72
N THR A 46 -5.26 9.57 16.47
CA THR A 46 -4.90 8.26 17.05
C THR A 46 -3.68 7.59 16.38
N GLY A 47 -2.99 8.29 15.47
CA GLY A 47 -1.77 7.79 14.81
C GLY A 47 -1.99 6.85 13.63
N LYS A 48 -3.17 6.87 12.98
CA LYS A 48 -3.47 6.01 11.81
C LYS A 48 -2.50 6.25 10.65
N THR A 49 -2.37 7.50 10.21
CA THR A 49 -1.42 7.90 9.15
C THR A 49 0.02 7.57 9.53
N GLU A 50 0.40 7.75 10.80
CA GLU A 50 1.73 7.39 11.29
C GLU A 50 1.98 5.87 11.22
N LEU A 51 0.98 5.04 11.57
CA LEU A 51 1.06 3.60 11.39
C LEU A 51 1.25 3.24 9.90
N LEU A 52 0.51 3.89 8.99
CA LEU A 52 0.69 3.70 7.55
C LEU A 52 2.11 4.05 7.09
N TYR A 53 2.71 5.13 7.61
CA TYR A 53 4.12 5.45 7.34
C TYR A 53 5.07 4.37 7.83
N HIS A 54 4.87 3.84 9.05
CA HIS A 54 5.73 2.79 9.56
C HIS A 54 5.66 1.50 8.73
N LEU A 55 4.46 1.11 8.29
CA LEU A 55 4.22 -0.03 7.39
C LEU A 55 4.85 0.19 6.02
N LEU A 56 4.63 1.37 5.41
CA LEU A 56 5.25 1.77 4.15
C LEU A 56 6.78 1.69 4.25
N CYS A 57 7.37 2.30 5.28
CA CYS A 57 8.81 2.29 5.50
C CYS A 57 9.35 0.86 5.61
N ARG A 58 8.68 -0.01 6.37
CA ARG A 58 9.07 -1.43 6.48
C ARG A 58 9.07 -2.12 5.11
N CYS A 59 8.10 -1.81 4.26
CA CYS A 59 7.97 -2.40 2.93
C CYS A 59 9.09 -1.97 1.99
N VAL A 60 9.39 -0.66 1.91
CA VAL A 60 10.34 -0.14 0.94
C VAL A 60 11.80 -0.33 1.34
N LEU A 61 12.07 -0.55 2.63
CA LEU A 61 13.42 -0.78 3.15
C LEU A 61 14.04 -2.07 2.58
N PRO A 62 15.38 -2.11 2.40
CA PRO A 62 16.11 -3.31 2.00
C PRO A 62 15.98 -4.44 3.02
N LYS A 63 16.08 -5.68 2.58
CA LYS A 63 15.97 -6.85 3.48
C LYS A 63 17.11 -6.93 4.49
N GLU A 64 18.28 -6.44 4.11
CA GLU A 64 19.50 -6.42 4.92
C GLU A 64 19.34 -5.55 6.17
N THR A 65 18.49 -4.52 6.11
CA THR A 65 18.16 -3.65 7.24
C THR A 65 16.85 -4.03 7.92
N GLY A 66 16.35 -5.24 7.65
CA GLY A 66 15.08 -5.72 8.19
C GLY A 66 13.86 -5.10 7.51
N GLY A 67 13.96 -4.73 6.24
CA GLY A 67 12.85 -4.35 5.34
C GLY A 67 12.29 -5.52 4.52
N LEU A 68 11.30 -5.28 3.67
CA LEU A 68 10.71 -6.31 2.78
C LEU A 68 11.15 -6.16 1.33
N GLU A 69 11.66 -4.99 0.96
CA GLU A 69 12.08 -4.61 -0.38
C GLU A 69 10.99 -4.85 -1.44
N VAL A 70 9.84 -4.23 -1.23
CA VAL A 70 8.66 -4.34 -2.10
C VAL A 70 8.14 -2.96 -2.51
N ASP A 71 7.44 -2.91 -3.65
CA ASP A 71 6.83 -1.67 -4.12
C ASP A 71 5.49 -1.42 -3.40
N VAL A 72 5.25 -0.15 -3.08
CA VAL A 72 4.07 0.31 -2.37
C VAL A 72 3.38 1.39 -3.18
N VAL A 73 2.06 1.28 -3.30
CA VAL A 73 1.22 2.36 -3.83
C VAL A 73 0.51 3.02 -2.64
N PHE A 74 0.66 4.33 -2.51
CA PHE A 74 -0.03 5.14 -1.51
C PHE A 74 -1.01 6.06 -2.22
N VAL A 75 -2.29 5.88 -1.96
CA VAL A 75 -3.36 6.77 -2.43
C VAL A 75 -3.72 7.71 -1.29
N ASP A 76 -3.36 8.96 -1.48
CA ASP A 76 -3.63 10.04 -0.54
C ASP A 76 -4.87 10.81 -1.01
N THR A 77 -5.84 11.00 -0.13
CA THR A 77 -7.14 11.63 -0.45
C THR A 77 -7.37 12.95 0.26
N ASP A 78 -6.57 13.25 1.29
CA ASP A 78 -6.71 14.44 2.12
C ASP A 78 -5.43 15.28 2.18
N TYR A 79 -4.41 14.93 1.38
CA TYR A 79 -3.10 15.56 1.35
C TYR A 79 -2.39 15.50 2.71
N SER A 80 -2.68 14.47 3.50
CA SER A 80 -2.03 14.21 4.80
C SER A 80 -0.62 13.67 4.67
N LEU A 81 -0.22 13.22 3.46
CA LEU A 81 1.09 12.64 3.24
C LEU A 81 2.21 13.70 3.33
N ASP A 82 3.03 13.57 4.37
CA ASP A 82 4.21 14.40 4.59
C ASP A 82 5.48 13.62 4.26
N MET A 83 6.08 13.94 3.11
CA MET A 83 7.33 13.33 2.65
C MET A 83 8.50 13.58 3.60
N SER A 84 8.53 14.70 4.30
CA SER A 84 9.60 15.01 5.26
C SER A 84 9.51 14.09 6.48
N ARG A 85 8.29 13.83 6.97
CA ARG A 85 8.03 12.85 8.03
C ARG A 85 8.41 11.45 7.58
N LEU A 86 8.03 11.06 6.37
CA LEU A 86 8.36 9.75 5.80
C LEU A 86 9.89 9.53 5.73
N VAL A 87 10.63 10.50 5.19
CA VAL A 87 12.09 10.44 5.09
C VAL A 87 12.72 10.37 6.48
N SER A 88 12.24 11.15 7.44
CA SER A 88 12.73 11.10 8.82
C SER A 88 12.57 9.71 9.46
N ILE A 89 11.44 9.03 9.20
CA ILE A 89 11.21 7.66 9.69
C ILE A 89 12.15 6.67 8.98
N LEU A 90 12.35 6.81 7.67
CA LEU A 90 13.27 5.98 6.90
C LEU A 90 14.71 6.11 7.41
N ASP A 91 15.19 7.35 7.56
CA ASP A 91 16.55 7.63 8.03
C ASP A 91 16.79 7.09 9.44
N SER A 92 15.80 7.23 10.33
CA SER A 92 15.86 6.67 11.68
C SER A 92 15.97 5.13 11.67
N LYS A 93 15.18 4.46 10.81
CA LYS A 93 15.23 3.00 10.65
C LYS A 93 16.55 2.53 10.03
N LEU A 94 17.05 3.24 9.01
CA LEU A 94 18.35 2.94 8.40
C LEU A 94 19.48 3.08 9.42
N SER A 95 19.53 4.19 10.15
CA SER A 95 20.55 4.44 11.18
C SER A 95 20.55 3.39 12.30
N SER A 96 19.36 2.88 12.67
CA SER A 96 19.23 1.85 13.71
C SER A 96 19.68 0.47 13.22
N GLY A 97 19.35 0.13 11.97
CA GLY A 97 19.72 -1.16 11.35
C GLY A 97 21.20 -1.25 10.96
N LEU A 98 21.86 -0.11 10.70
CA LEU A 98 23.25 -0.04 10.24
C LEU A 98 24.31 -0.04 11.36
N SER A 99 23.92 -0.29 12.61
CA SER A 99 24.80 -0.31 13.79
C SER A 99 25.93 -1.36 13.76
N THR A 100 26.12 -2.08 12.64
CA THR A 100 27.17 -3.09 12.45
C THR A 100 28.16 -2.80 11.33
N CYS A 101 27.99 -1.75 10.50
CA CYS A 101 28.92 -1.46 9.41
C CYS A 101 29.12 0.05 9.25
N SER A 102 30.34 0.52 9.49
CA SER A 102 30.78 1.89 9.29
C SER A 102 30.74 2.27 7.80
N THR A 103 29.59 2.64 7.29
CA THR A 103 29.44 3.11 5.91
C THR A 103 29.49 4.63 5.83
N SER A 104 30.04 5.14 4.73
CA SER A 104 30.19 6.57 4.48
C SER A 104 28.84 7.22 4.20
N ALA A 105 28.68 8.50 4.57
CA ALA A 105 27.44 9.27 4.39
C ALA A 105 26.89 9.29 2.94
N GLY A 106 27.72 8.98 1.93
CA GLY A 106 27.26 8.87 0.55
C GLY A 106 26.49 7.57 0.22
N SER A 107 26.63 6.53 1.04
CA SER A 107 25.94 5.24 0.83
C SER A 107 24.48 5.28 1.30
N ASP A 108 24.21 5.94 2.43
CA ASP A 108 22.86 6.04 3.01
C ASP A 108 21.90 6.78 2.09
N GLU A 109 22.38 7.86 1.47
CA GLU A 109 21.67 8.64 0.45
C GLU A 109 21.27 7.81 -0.78
N ALA A 110 22.11 6.86 -1.20
CA ALA A 110 21.78 5.96 -2.32
C ALA A 110 20.71 4.93 -1.91
N VAL A 111 20.80 4.42 -0.67
CA VAL A 111 19.80 3.51 -0.11
C VAL A 111 18.45 4.20 0.06
N LEU A 112 18.43 5.44 0.57
CA LEU A 112 17.21 6.23 0.72
C LEU A 112 16.52 6.45 -0.64
N ARG A 113 17.27 6.86 -1.67
CA ARG A 113 16.72 7.01 -3.04
C ARG A 113 16.17 5.68 -3.58
N SER A 114 16.85 4.58 -3.30
CA SER A 114 16.40 3.24 -3.67
C SER A 114 15.10 2.85 -2.94
N CYS A 115 14.94 3.21 -1.66
CA CYS A 115 13.69 3.02 -0.94
C CYS A 115 12.55 3.85 -1.56
N LEU A 116 12.79 5.14 -1.80
CA LEU A 116 11.77 6.05 -2.32
C LEU A 116 11.36 5.72 -3.77
N SER A 117 12.23 5.10 -4.57
CA SER A 117 11.88 4.69 -5.94
C SER A 117 10.85 3.54 -5.99
N ARG A 118 10.68 2.81 -4.88
CA ARG A 118 9.65 1.77 -4.71
C ARG A 118 8.29 2.31 -4.27
N LEU A 119 8.21 3.61 -3.96
CA LEU A 119 6.97 4.26 -3.55
C LEU A 119 6.31 4.99 -4.73
N LEU A 120 5.06 4.63 -5.02
CA LEU A 120 4.20 5.39 -5.91
C LEU A 120 3.13 6.12 -5.10
N VAL A 121 3.18 7.45 -5.07
CA VAL A 121 2.16 8.28 -4.43
C VAL A 121 1.17 8.80 -5.48
N VAL A 122 -0.13 8.68 -5.19
CA VAL A 122 -1.21 9.21 -6.02
C VAL A 122 -2.13 10.05 -5.14
N HIS A 123 -2.22 11.35 -5.42
CA HIS A 123 -3.15 12.23 -4.72
C HIS A 123 -4.49 12.28 -5.46
N CYS A 124 -5.58 12.08 -4.74
CA CYS A 124 -6.94 12.22 -5.24
C CYS A 124 -7.63 13.38 -4.54
N SER A 125 -8.27 14.28 -5.29
CA SER A 125 -9.01 15.43 -4.75
C SER A 125 -10.53 15.28 -4.82
N SER A 126 -11.01 14.17 -5.39
CA SER A 126 -12.45 13.86 -5.47
C SER A 126 -12.70 12.35 -5.51
N SER A 127 -13.92 11.94 -5.15
CA SER A 127 -14.39 10.55 -5.26
C SER A 127 -14.32 10.02 -6.68
N SER A 128 -14.60 10.85 -7.69
CA SER A 128 -14.44 10.50 -9.10
C SER A 128 -12.98 10.19 -9.45
N GLN A 129 -12.03 10.98 -8.95
CA GLN A 129 -10.61 10.74 -9.19
C GLN A 129 -10.15 9.45 -8.49
N LEU A 130 -10.61 9.20 -7.27
CA LEU A 130 -10.34 7.96 -6.55
C LEU A 130 -10.85 6.73 -7.32
N LEU A 131 -12.09 6.77 -7.82
CA LEU A 131 -12.66 5.69 -8.65
C LEU A 131 -11.83 5.43 -9.91
N LEU A 132 -11.42 6.48 -10.62
CA LEU A 132 -10.57 6.36 -11.80
C LEU A 132 -9.19 5.79 -11.45
N THR A 133 -8.59 6.24 -10.35
CA THR A 133 -7.31 5.70 -9.85
C THR A 133 -7.43 4.21 -9.55
N LEU A 134 -8.49 3.76 -8.85
CA LEU A 134 -8.70 2.34 -8.57
C LEU A 134 -8.86 1.51 -9.86
N HIS A 135 -9.59 2.03 -10.83
CA HIS A 135 -9.75 1.36 -12.13
C HIS A 135 -8.42 1.30 -12.91
N PHE A 136 -7.60 2.36 -12.83
CA PHE A 136 -6.27 2.37 -13.43
C PHE A 136 -5.32 1.38 -12.74
N LEU A 137 -5.38 1.30 -11.40
CA LEU A 137 -4.59 0.35 -10.62
C LEU A 137 -4.93 -1.11 -10.96
N GLU A 138 -6.20 -1.45 -11.21
CA GLU A 138 -6.59 -2.79 -11.68
C GLU A 138 -5.75 -3.22 -12.91
N THR A 139 -5.56 -2.31 -13.86
CA THR A 139 -4.75 -2.56 -15.07
C THR A 139 -3.24 -2.48 -14.83
N THR A 140 -2.79 -1.59 -13.96
CA THR A 140 -1.35 -1.31 -13.74
C THR A 140 -0.70 -2.35 -12.83
N LEU A 141 -1.41 -2.83 -11.80
CA LEU A 141 -0.93 -3.91 -10.94
C LEU A 141 -0.76 -5.22 -11.72
N SER A 142 -1.46 -5.36 -12.85
CA SER A 142 -1.28 -6.50 -13.77
C SER A 142 0.09 -6.52 -14.46
N SER A 143 0.70 -5.35 -14.68
CA SER A 143 2.01 -5.20 -15.33
C SER A 143 3.17 -4.98 -14.34
N ARG A 144 2.88 -4.79 -13.05
CA ARG A 144 3.86 -4.54 -11.99
C ARG A 144 3.76 -5.58 -10.86
N PRO A 145 4.36 -6.77 -11.01
CA PRO A 145 4.31 -7.83 -9.99
C PRO A 145 5.07 -7.49 -8.70
N SER A 146 5.92 -6.45 -8.71
CA SER A 146 6.68 -5.98 -7.57
C SER A 146 5.85 -5.23 -6.52
N VAL A 147 4.66 -4.74 -6.90
CA VAL A 147 3.74 -4.07 -5.97
C VAL A 147 3.10 -5.11 -5.07
N ALA A 148 3.36 -4.99 -3.77
CA ALA A 148 2.84 -5.89 -2.76
C ALA A 148 1.83 -5.24 -1.81
N LEU A 149 1.81 -3.90 -1.71
CA LEU A 149 0.95 -3.17 -0.79
C LEU A 149 0.28 -1.97 -1.46
N LEU A 150 -1.03 -1.84 -1.25
CA LEU A 150 -1.84 -0.66 -1.59
C LEU A 150 -2.36 -0.04 -0.30
N LEU A 151 -1.95 1.18 0.00
CA LEU A 151 -2.43 1.98 1.12
C LEU A 151 -3.37 3.08 0.60
N ILE A 152 -4.47 3.32 1.31
CA ILE A 152 -5.43 4.38 0.98
C ILE A 152 -5.71 5.15 2.28
N ASP A 153 -5.28 6.41 2.35
CA ASP A 153 -5.57 7.30 3.49
C ASP A 153 -6.41 8.49 2.99
N SER A 154 -7.71 8.57 3.27
CA SER A 154 -8.62 7.53 3.76
C SER A 154 -9.70 7.25 2.71
N ILE A 155 -10.22 6.01 2.67
CA ILE A 155 -11.27 5.64 1.70
C ILE A 155 -12.55 6.46 1.85
N SER A 156 -12.81 6.99 3.06
CA SER A 156 -14.00 7.75 3.43
C SER A 156 -13.86 9.27 3.24
N ALA A 157 -12.72 9.78 2.76
CA ALA A 157 -12.46 11.22 2.71
C ALA A 157 -13.55 12.04 1.99
N PHE A 158 -14.15 11.48 0.94
CA PHE A 158 -15.17 12.17 0.14
C PHE A 158 -16.61 11.90 0.57
N TYR A 159 -16.84 11.04 1.58
CA TYR A 159 -18.19 10.61 1.97
C TYR A 159 -19.13 11.77 2.29
N TRP A 160 -18.66 12.77 3.04
CA TRP A 160 -19.48 13.92 3.42
C TRP A 160 -19.77 14.84 2.23
N SER A 161 -18.78 15.06 1.37
CA SER A 161 -18.93 15.86 0.16
C SER A 161 -19.94 15.21 -0.80
N ASP A 162 -19.82 13.90 -1.04
CA ASP A 162 -20.73 13.14 -1.90
C ASP A 162 -22.13 13.00 -1.29
N SER A 163 -22.22 12.90 0.04
CA SER A 163 -23.49 12.85 0.76
C SER A 163 -24.34 14.10 0.54
N SER A 164 -23.71 15.26 0.38
CA SER A 164 -24.43 16.52 0.15
C SER A 164 -25.14 16.54 -1.20
N GLU A 165 -24.64 15.80 -2.20
CA GLU A 165 -25.25 15.64 -3.52
C GLU A 165 -26.43 14.63 -3.50
N GLY A 166 -26.42 13.68 -2.56
CA GLY A 166 -27.37 12.56 -2.49
C GLY A 166 -28.74 12.87 -1.86
N GLY A 167 -28.90 14.04 -1.25
CA GLY A 167 -30.14 14.45 -0.58
C GLY A 167 -30.55 13.50 0.57
N ALA A 168 -31.85 13.21 0.70
CA ALA A 168 -32.38 12.38 1.79
C ALA A 168 -32.13 10.86 1.63
N SER A 169 -31.65 10.42 0.46
CA SER A 169 -31.52 8.99 0.13
C SER A 169 -30.13 8.46 0.51
N LEU A 170 -30.06 7.60 1.53
CA LEU A 170 -28.80 6.93 1.95
C LEU A 170 -28.11 6.21 0.79
N SER A 171 -28.87 5.51 -0.05
CA SER A 171 -28.33 4.78 -1.20
C SER A 171 -27.61 5.67 -2.22
N LYS A 172 -28.02 6.95 -2.34
CA LYS A 172 -27.35 7.92 -3.23
C LYS A 172 -26.09 8.50 -2.58
N ARG A 173 -26.14 8.70 -1.26
CA ARG A 173 -25.02 9.21 -0.46
C ARG A 173 -23.85 8.22 -0.43
N GLU A 174 -24.16 6.92 -0.38
CA GLU A 174 -23.17 5.85 -0.33
C GLU A 174 -22.79 5.30 -1.71
N GLU A 175 -23.40 5.78 -2.80
CA GLU A 175 -23.23 5.21 -4.13
C GLU A 175 -21.76 5.17 -4.57
N LYS A 176 -21.04 6.28 -4.42
CA LYS A 176 -19.62 6.37 -4.85
C LYS A 176 -18.72 5.52 -3.95
N LEU A 177 -18.95 5.52 -2.63
CA LEU A 177 -18.21 4.69 -1.68
C LEU A 177 -18.45 3.19 -1.93
N SER A 178 -19.69 2.80 -2.22
CA SER A 178 -20.06 1.44 -2.60
C SER A 178 -19.35 1.00 -3.87
N LYS A 179 -19.27 1.86 -4.89
CA LYS A 179 -18.49 1.60 -6.12
C LYS A 179 -17.00 1.45 -5.82
N CYS A 180 -16.41 2.28 -4.96
CA CYS A 180 -15.01 2.12 -4.53
C CYS A 180 -14.78 0.76 -3.88
N SER A 181 -15.66 0.36 -2.96
CA SER A 181 -15.59 -0.95 -2.28
C SER A 181 -15.72 -2.11 -3.27
N GLU A 182 -16.65 -2.02 -4.23
CA GLU A 182 -16.82 -3.03 -5.27
C GLU A 182 -15.56 -3.17 -6.15
N LEU A 183 -14.96 -2.05 -6.56
CA LEU A 183 -13.72 -2.04 -7.34
C LEU A 183 -12.54 -2.62 -6.56
N LEU A 184 -12.41 -2.27 -5.28
CA LEU A 184 -11.42 -2.90 -4.40
C LEU A 184 -11.65 -4.42 -4.32
N GLY A 185 -12.90 -4.86 -4.10
CA GLY A 185 -13.27 -6.26 -4.09
C GLY A 185 -12.96 -7.00 -5.40
N ARG A 186 -13.06 -6.33 -6.55
CA ARG A 186 -12.64 -6.88 -7.85
C ARG A 186 -11.12 -6.99 -7.96
N LEU A 187 -10.40 -5.94 -7.60
CA LEU A 187 -8.94 -5.90 -7.59
C LEU A 187 -8.36 -7.00 -6.69
N LEU A 188 -8.94 -7.21 -5.52
CA LEU A 188 -8.52 -8.25 -4.58
C LEU A 188 -8.81 -9.66 -5.10
N ARG A 189 -10.00 -9.90 -5.68
CA ARG A 189 -10.32 -11.19 -6.32
C ARG A 189 -9.34 -11.55 -7.43
N TRP A 190 -8.87 -10.57 -8.19
CA TRP A 190 -7.83 -10.79 -9.19
C TRP A 190 -6.48 -11.16 -8.56
N ILE A 191 -6.11 -10.48 -7.46
CA ILE A 191 -4.90 -10.81 -6.68
C ILE A 191 -4.99 -12.23 -6.09
N SER A 192 -6.10 -12.60 -5.46
CA SER A 192 -6.31 -13.91 -4.84
C SER A 192 -6.67 -15.02 -5.84
N GLY A 193 -7.12 -14.68 -7.05
CA GLY A 193 -7.33 -15.64 -8.14
C GLY A 193 -6.01 -16.15 -8.73
N SER A 194 -4.93 -15.38 -8.56
CA SER A 194 -3.55 -15.73 -8.89
C SER A 194 -2.91 -16.59 -7.77
N ARG A 195 -3.67 -17.54 -7.22
CA ARG A 195 -3.30 -18.33 -6.03
C ARG A 195 -2.31 -19.43 -6.40
N PHE A 196 -1.02 -19.24 -6.12
CA PHE A 196 -0.10 -20.34 -5.76
C PHE A 196 1.11 -19.81 -4.98
N CYS A 197 0.86 -19.41 -3.73
CA CYS A 197 1.88 -19.48 -2.69
C CYS A 197 1.39 -20.47 -1.63
N ARG A 198 1.74 -21.74 -1.80
CA ARG A 198 1.90 -22.66 -0.68
C ARG A 198 3.26 -23.34 -0.85
N PRO A 199 3.96 -23.59 0.27
CA PRO A 199 5.38 -23.97 0.30
C PRO A 199 5.67 -25.25 -0.48
#